data_AF-A0A0F9N9K1-F1
#
_entry.id   AF-A0A0F9N9K1-F1
#
_cell.length_a   1.000
_cell.length_b   1.000
_cell.length_c   1.000
_cell.angle_alpha   90.00
_cell.angle_beta   90.00
_cell.angle_gamma   90.00
#
_symmetry.space_group_name_H-M   'P 1'
#
loop_
_entity.id
_entity.type
_entity.pdbx_description
1 polymer ?
#
loop_
_entity_poly.entity_id
_entity_poly.type
_entity_poly.pdbx_seq_one_letter_code
_entity_poly.pdbx_strand_id
1 'polypeptide(L)'
;MKISPSFILIIILILLAVPLIDSQLVGTQLIDLSEKARDFFVEATKGNIQGQQTGNQFGENLDVGVSEEDIQTQGGVLIFLQSAEKIEIISTDTVNDIFGGANAHTVEITGLDENFSVITETINLGPTVNTTTNEFIRVLNAEVIAVGTYSVTNLGTISMTAANSSTLQLEIAAIMGKSASTHFTVPAGQNLILTALAATMDTGKAVNVFLHIRNNADVTSGELGPEITIRTFRGLDTPVRGRSLGNLRFDEKTDIWFDSQITSGGAGASVEVNYDFVLYAIGT
;
A
#
# COMPACT_ATOMS: atom_id res chain seq x y z
N MET A 1 25.30 6.96 -78.71
CA MET A 1 25.31 5.77 -77.83
C MET A 1 23.90 5.18 -77.85
N LYS A 2 23.68 4.10 -78.59
CA LYS A 2 22.35 3.47 -78.77
C LYS A 2 22.12 2.52 -77.59
N ILE A 3 21.15 2.84 -76.72
CA ILE A 3 20.70 1.90 -75.68
C ILE A 3 19.85 0.83 -76.38
N SER A 4 20.18 -0.45 -76.20
CA SER A 4 19.45 -1.54 -76.83
C SER A 4 18.08 -1.74 -76.16
N PRO A 5 17.04 -2.19 -76.90
CA PRO A 5 15.70 -2.44 -76.33
C PRO A 5 15.71 -3.48 -75.19
N SER A 6 16.74 -4.34 -75.16
CA SER A 6 16.93 -5.37 -74.14
C SER A 6 17.32 -4.81 -72.76
N PHE A 7 17.87 -3.59 -72.69
CA PHE A 7 18.29 -2.97 -71.43
C PHE A 7 17.11 -2.30 -70.70
N ILE A 8 16.09 -1.87 -71.43
CA ILE A 8 14.85 -1.30 -70.87
C ILE A 8 13.92 -2.40 -70.35
N LEU A 9 13.96 -3.59 -70.95
CA LEU A 9 13.14 -4.73 -70.52
C LEU A 9 13.64 -5.36 -69.20
N ILE A 10 14.93 -5.23 -68.86
CA ILE A 10 15.50 -5.74 -67.62
C ILE A 10 15.15 -4.83 -66.43
N ILE A 11 15.04 -3.53 -66.63
CA ILE A 11 14.67 -2.57 -65.58
C ILE A 11 13.17 -2.66 -65.24
N ILE A 12 12.31 -2.96 -66.22
CA ILE A 12 10.87 -3.13 -65.98
C ILE A 12 10.54 -4.48 -65.31
N LEU A 13 11.33 -5.53 -65.56
CA LEU A 13 11.11 -6.85 -64.94
C LEU A 13 11.60 -6.93 -63.47
N ILE A 14 12.58 -6.11 -63.09
CA ILE A 14 13.10 -6.04 -61.72
C ILE A 14 12.21 -5.17 -60.80
N LEU A 15 11.42 -4.24 -61.34
CA LEU A 15 10.42 -3.49 -60.56
C LEU A 15 9.14 -4.27 -60.25
N LEU A 16 8.95 -5.47 -60.83
CA LEU A 16 7.78 -6.34 -60.64
C LEU A 16 8.02 -7.52 -59.68
N ALA A 17 9.21 -7.61 -59.06
CA ALA A 17 9.59 -8.70 -58.15
C ALA A 17 9.94 -8.20 -56.73
N VAL A 18 9.31 -7.13 -56.26
CA VAL A 18 9.18 -6.90 -54.82
C VAL A 18 8.12 -7.89 -54.34
N PRO A 19 8.39 -8.78 -53.37
CA PRO A 19 7.30 -9.51 -52.75
C PRO A 19 6.32 -8.46 -52.19
N LEU A 20 5.12 -8.37 -52.77
CA LEU A 20 3.98 -7.96 -51.98
C LEU A 20 3.96 -8.96 -50.83
N ILE A 21 4.43 -8.53 -49.66
CA ILE A 21 3.93 -9.12 -48.43
C ILE A 21 2.46 -8.75 -48.49
N ASP A 22 1.63 -9.71 -48.92
CA ASP A 22 0.21 -9.63 -48.70
C ASP A 22 0.05 -9.45 -47.19
N SER A 23 -0.20 -8.21 -46.77
CA SER A 23 -0.77 -7.99 -45.45
C SER A 23 -2.13 -8.68 -45.52
N GLN A 24 -2.17 -9.91 -45.05
CA GLN A 24 -3.41 -10.61 -44.85
C GLN A 24 -4.17 -9.78 -43.80
N LEU A 25 -5.17 -9.01 -44.25
CA LEU A 25 -6.18 -8.46 -43.37
C LEU A 25 -7.01 -9.64 -42.86
N VAL A 26 -6.46 -10.33 -41.87
CA VAL A 26 -7.24 -11.22 -41.00
C VAL A 26 -7.94 -10.31 -40.01
N GLY A 27 -9.20 -10.03 -40.29
CA GLY A 27 -10.11 -9.37 -39.35
C GLY A 27 -9.69 -7.95 -38.98
N THR A 28 -10.27 -6.96 -39.65
CA THR A 28 -10.39 -5.61 -39.09
C THR A 28 -11.27 -5.66 -37.85
N GLN A 29 -10.74 -6.12 -36.73
CA GLN A 29 -10.99 -5.42 -35.48
C GLN A 29 -9.90 -4.37 -35.41
N LEU A 30 -10.20 -3.18 -35.94
CA LEU A 30 -9.59 -1.98 -35.38
C LEU A 30 -9.89 -2.10 -33.89
N ILE A 31 -8.88 -2.40 -33.06
CA ILE A 31 -9.01 -2.15 -31.63
C ILE A 31 -9.22 -0.66 -31.56
N ASP A 32 -10.46 -0.26 -31.36
CA ASP A 32 -10.82 1.13 -31.25
C ASP A 32 -10.01 1.70 -30.09
N LEU A 33 -9.11 2.63 -30.39
CA LEU A 33 -8.37 3.33 -29.35
C LEU A 33 -9.31 4.15 -28.46
N SER A 34 -10.56 4.37 -28.88
CA SER A 34 -11.65 4.91 -28.06
C SER A 34 -12.12 3.94 -26.98
N GLU A 35 -11.95 2.62 -27.15
CA GLU A 35 -12.12 1.61 -26.09
C GLU A 35 -10.83 1.44 -25.27
N LYS A 36 -9.69 2.00 -25.73
CA LYS A 36 -8.37 2.04 -25.05
C LYS A 36 -8.17 3.19 -24.06
N ALA A 37 -9.20 3.93 -23.70
CA ALA A 37 -9.17 4.77 -22.49
C ALA A 37 -9.98 4.12 -21.35
N ARG A 38 -9.94 2.79 -21.21
CA ARG A 38 -10.25 2.20 -19.91
C ARG A 38 -9.23 2.78 -18.94
N ASP A 39 -9.72 3.46 -17.90
CA ASP A 39 -8.85 3.97 -16.85
C ASP A 39 -8.06 2.77 -16.31
N PHE A 40 -6.75 2.76 -16.56
CA PHE A 40 -5.85 1.67 -16.21
C PHE A 40 -6.04 1.26 -14.75
N PHE A 41 -6.27 2.24 -13.87
CA PHE A 41 -6.56 2.00 -12.47
C PHE A 41 -7.86 1.23 -12.28
N VAL A 42 -8.95 1.64 -12.93
CA VAL A 42 -10.24 0.93 -12.87
C VAL A 42 -10.11 -0.52 -13.36
N GLU A 43 -9.26 -0.78 -14.35
CA GLU A 43 -9.09 -2.15 -14.87
C GLU A 43 -8.15 -3.02 -14.07
N ALA A 44 -7.11 -2.43 -13.49
CA ALA A 44 -6.32 -3.11 -12.48
C ALA A 44 -7.17 -3.41 -11.23
N THR A 45 -8.03 -2.49 -10.78
CA THR A 45 -8.96 -2.70 -9.66
C THR A 45 -9.96 -3.83 -9.94
N LYS A 46 -10.44 -3.95 -11.19
CA LYS A 46 -11.31 -5.06 -11.60
C LYS A 46 -10.57 -6.40 -11.73
N GLY A 47 -9.24 -6.41 -11.67
CA GLY A 47 -8.40 -7.60 -11.91
C GLY A 47 -8.29 -7.99 -13.39
N ASN A 48 -8.63 -7.10 -14.32
CA ASN A 48 -8.55 -7.37 -15.76
C ASN A 48 -7.13 -7.26 -16.32
N ILE A 49 -6.19 -6.72 -15.54
CA ILE A 49 -4.77 -6.64 -15.91
C ILE A 49 -4.02 -7.67 -15.07
N GLN A 50 -3.54 -8.73 -15.71
CA GLN A 50 -2.87 -9.83 -15.02
C GLN A 50 -1.59 -9.36 -14.34
N GLY A 51 -1.38 -9.81 -13.11
CA GLY A 51 -0.17 -9.51 -12.34
C GLY A 51 -0.12 -8.07 -11.81
N GLN A 52 -1.23 -7.34 -11.84
CA GLN A 52 -1.36 -6.00 -11.27
C GLN A 52 -2.53 -5.93 -10.31
N GLN A 53 -2.32 -5.23 -9.20
CA GLN A 53 -3.33 -4.99 -8.17
C GLN A 53 -3.26 -3.54 -7.74
N THR A 54 -4.41 -2.88 -7.62
CA THR A 54 -4.49 -1.54 -7.01
C THR A 54 -4.73 -1.69 -5.53
N GLY A 55 -4.14 -0.81 -4.73
CA GLY A 55 -4.43 -0.69 -3.31
C GLY A 55 -4.56 0.77 -2.88
N ASN A 56 -5.14 0.94 -1.71
CA ASN A 56 -5.16 2.20 -0.98
C ASN A 56 -4.69 1.90 0.44
N GLN A 57 -3.82 2.76 0.95
CA GLN A 57 -3.45 2.78 2.35
C GLN A 57 -3.83 4.15 2.91
N PHE A 58 -4.39 4.16 4.12
CA PHE A 58 -4.67 5.40 4.84
C PHE A 58 -4.26 5.23 6.30
N GLY A 59 -3.84 6.33 6.91
CA GLY A 59 -3.58 6.42 8.33
C GLY A 59 -4.04 7.76 8.86
N GLU A 60 -4.31 7.80 10.16
CA GLU A 60 -4.68 8.99 10.89
C GLU A 60 -3.95 8.98 12.24
N ASN A 61 -3.37 10.11 12.61
CA ASN A 61 -2.89 10.37 13.96
C ASN A 61 -3.62 11.60 14.48
N LEU A 62 -4.35 11.45 15.58
CA LEU A 62 -5.26 12.46 16.11
C LEU A 62 -4.58 13.55 16.93
N ASP A 63 -3.33 13.35 17.35
CA ASP A 63 -2.64 14.26 18.27
C ASP A 63 -1.15 14.44 17.90
N VAL A 64 -0.88 14.74 16.63
CA VAL A 64 0.49 15.01 16.16
C VAL A 64 1.05 16.23 16.88
N GLY A 65 2.17 16.05 17.59
CA GLY A 65 2.89 17.08 18.31
C GLY A 65 3.96 17.82 17.51
N VAL A 66 4.88 18.46 18.23
CA VAL A 66 6.05 19.16 17.64
C VAL A 66 7.22 18.22 17.32
N SER A 67 7.17 16.99 17.83
CA SER A 67 8.07 15.92 17.43
C SER A 67 7.46 15.18 16.26
N GLU A 68 8.29 14.59 15.40
CA GLU A 68 7.80 13.73 14.33
C GLU A 68 7.14 12.48 14.92
N GLU A 69 5.93 12.21 14.44
CA GLU A 69 5.13 11.04 14.79
C GLU A 69 4.58 10.42 13.52
N ASP A 70 4.53 9.09 13.50
CA ASP A 70 3.96 8.35 12.39
C ASP A 70 2.47 8.63 12.26
N ILE A 71 1.99 8.59 11.03
CA ILE A 71 0.56 8.70 10.72
C ILE A 71 -0.08 7.33 10.85
N GLN A 72 -0.43 7.00 12.09
CA GLN A 72 -1.07 5.76 12.52
C GLN A 72 -1.92 5.97 13.78
N THR A 73 -2.95 5.13 13.95
CA THR A 73 -3.95 5.26 15.02
C THR A 73 -3.35 5.37 16.41
N GLN A 74 -2.33 4.57 16.71
CA GLN A 74 -1.68 4.52 18.01
C GLN A 74 -0.72 5.69 18.28
N GLY A 75 -0.48 6.54 17.29
CA GLY A 75 0.50 7.63 17.35
C GLY A 75 1.95 7.16 17.52
N GLY A 76 2.83 8.07 17.95
CA GLY A 76 4.24 7.78 18.20
C GLY A 76 4.99 7.27 16.96
N VAL A 77 6.10 6.58 17.17
CA VAL A 77 6.95 6.01 16.11
C VAL A 77 6.93 4.50 16.19
N LEU A 78 6.58 3.85 15.08
CA LEU A 78 6.56 2.40 14.97
C LEU A 78 7.99 1.84 15.01
N ILE A 79 8.19 0.81 15.82
CA ILE A 79 9.45 0.05 15.84
C ILE A 79 9.28 -1.17 14.94
N PHE A 80 9.90 -1.12 13.76
CA PHE A 80 9.95 -2.24 12.83
C PHE A 80 10.60 -3.47 13.46
N LEU A 81 9.95 -4.63 13.30
CA LEU A 81 10.51 -5.91 13.72
C LEU A 81 11.71 -6.30 12.84
N GLN A 82 12.72 -6.90 13.48
CA GLN A 82 13.94 -7.40 12.83
C GLN A 82 13.92 -8.92 12.61
N SER A 83 12.97 -9.61 13.24
CA SER A 83 12.66 -11.03 13.07
C SER A 83 11.14 -11.21 13.14
N ALA A 84 10.60 -12.19 12.42
CA ALA A 84 9.17 -12.45 12.48
C ALA A 84 8.77 -12.91 13.89
N GLU A 85 7.63 -12.43 14.37
CA GLU A 85 7.11 -12.78 15.70
C GLU A 85 5.63 -13.10 15.62
N LYS A 86 5.16 -13.92 16.56
CA LYS A 86 3.72 -14.04 16.80
C LYS A 86 3.17 -12.71 17.32
N ILE A 87 1.93 -12.42 16.98
CA ILE A 87 1.23 -11.21 17.39
C ILE A 87 0.21 -11.56 18.47
N GLU A 88 0.31 -10.86 19.59
CA GLU A 88 -0.64 -10.87 20.69
C GLU A 88 -1.72 -9.84 20.45
N ILE A 89 -2.98 -10.27 20.54
CA ILE A 89 -4.16 -9.50 20.19
C ILE A 89 -5.07 -9.45 21.40
N ILE A 90 -5.51 -8.24 21.77
CA ILE A 90 -6.44 -8.05 22.89
C ILE A 90 -7.29 -6.80 22.66
N SER A 91 -8.58 -6.88 23.00
CA SER A 91 -9.44 -5.70 23.11
C SER A 91 -9.40 -5.12 24.52
N THR A 92 -9.51 -3.80 24.64
CA THR A 92 -9.78 -3.15 25.93
C THR A 92 -11.19 -3.39 26.46
N ASP A 93 -12.15 -3.82 25.61
CA ASP A 93 -13.47 -4.31 26.01
C ASP A 93 -13.54 -5.84 25.90
N THR A 94 -13.08 -6.53 26.93
CA THR A 94 -13.06 -8.00 26.99
C THR A 94 -14.42 -8.64 27.34
N VAL A 95 -15.49 -7.86 27.38
CA VAL A 95 -16.85 -8.33 27.65
C VAL A 95 -17.69 -8.37 26.38
N ASN A 96 -17.59 -7.32 25.55
CA ASN A 96 -18.37 -7.19 24.33
C ASN A 96 -17.56 -7.58 23.08
N ASP A 97 -16.25 -7.30 23.04
CA ASP A 97 -15.36 -7.68 21.94
C ASP A 97 -14.74 -9.06 22.19
N ILE A 98 -15.59 -10.07 22.22
CA ILE A 98 -15.22 -11.47 22.38
C ILE A 98 -16.12 -12.33 21.50
N PHE A 99 -15.65 -13.52 21.14
CA PHE A 99 -16.47 -14.49 20.41
C PHE A 99 -17.72 -14.85 21.21
N GLY A 100 -18.90 -14.54 20.65
CA GLY A 100 -20.19 -14.69 21.33
C GLY A 100 -20.67 -13.45 22.11
N GLY A 101 -19.87 -12.37 22.17
CA GLY A 101 -20.24 -11.06 22.74
C GLY A 101 -21.17 -10.26 21.83
N ALA A 102 -21.42 -8.98 22.14
CA ALA A 102 -22.29 -8.13 21.32
C ALA A 102 -21.55 -7.50 20.12
N ASN A 103 -20.25 -7.23 20.27
CA ASN A 103 -19.44 -6.42 19.38
C ASN A 103 -18.44 -7.29 18.59
N ALA A 104 -17.17 -6.93 18.49
CA ALA A 104 -16.21 -7.64 17.64
C ALA A 104 -16.02 -9.10 18.10
N HIS A 105 -16.25 -10.06 17.20
CA HIS A 105 -16.02 -11.49 17.46
C HIS A 105 -14.71 -11.96 16.87
N THR A 106 -14.44 -11.52 15.63
CA THR A 106 -13.37 -12.08 14.81
C THR A 106 -12.64 -10.95 14.11
N VAL A 107 -11.32 -10.98 14.20
CA VAL A 107 -10.41 -10.06 13.52
C VAL A 107 -9.62 -10.83 12.47
N GLU A 108 -9.53 -10.28 11.27
CA GLU A 108 -8.58 -10.74 10.26
C GLU A 108 -7.36 -9.83 10.27
N ILE A 109 -6.17 -10.43 10.29
CA ILE A 109 -4.89 -9.74 10.21
C ILE A 109 -4.24 -10.12 8.89
N THR A 110 -3.80 -9.13 8.13
CA THR A 110 -2.97 -9.30 6.94
C THR A 110 -1.61 -8.68 7.18
N GLY A 111 -0.56 -9.41 6.84
CA GLY A 111 0.81 -8.96 7.02
C GLY A 111 1.79 -9.74 6.15
N LEU A 112 3.07 -9.68 6.51
CA LEU A 112 4.15 -10.38 5.83
C LEU A 112 4.83 -11.37 6.77
N ASP A 113 5.21 -12.55 6.26
CA ASP A 113 6.00 -13.55 6.97
C ASP A 113 7.51 -13.23 6.94
N GLU A 114 8.36 -14.10 7.51
CA GLU A 114 9.83 -13.94 7.50
C GLU A 114 10.45 -13.77 6.10
N ASN A 115 9.76 -14.24 5.05
CA ASN A 115 10.19 -14.16 3.66
C ASN A 115 9.58 -12.95 2.94
N PHE A 116 8.92 -12.05 3.67
CA PHE A 116 8.17 -10.91 3.13
C PHE A 116 7.02 -11.34 2.19
N SER A 117 6.52 -12.56 2.34
CA SER A 117 5.37 -13.06 1.59
C SER A 117 4.08 -12.71 2.32
N VAL A 118 3.04 -12.33 1.55
CA VAL A 118 1.74 -11.95 2.13
C VAL A 118 1.09 -13.16 2.81
N ILE A 119 0.71 -12.97 4.07
CA ILE A 119 -0.03 -13.94 4.86
C ILE A 119 -1.23 -13.28 5.53
N THR A 120 -2.28 -14.06 5.75
CA THR A 120 -3.50 -13.64 6.44
C THR A 120 -3.87 -14.66 7.51
N GLU A 121 -4.28 -14.18 8.68
CA GLU A 121 -4.77 -15.02 9.78
C GLU A 121 -6.04 -14.46 10.39
N THR A 122 -7.01 -15.33 10.66
CA THR A 122 -8.28 -14.99 11.30
C THR A 122 -8.26 -15.43 12.76
N ILE A 123 -8.57 -14.51 13.68
CA ILE A 123 -8.52 -14.74 15.12
C ILE A 123 -9.90 -14.46 15.73
N ASN A 124 -10.43 -15.44 16.46
CA ASN A 124 -11.59 -15.24 17.32
C ASN A 124 -11.12 -14.61 18.64
N LEU A 125 -11.67 -13.43 18.96
CA LEU A 125 -11.33 -12.70 20.17
C LEU A 125 -11.79 -13.44 21.42
N GLY A 126 -10.94 -13.49 22.43
CA GLY A 126 -11.24 -14.05 23.74
C GLY A 126 -11.22 -12.99 24.84
N PRO A 127 -11.63 -13.36 26.07
CA PRO A 127 -11.58 -12.45 27.23
C PRO A 127 -10.15 -12.18 27.73
N THR A 128 -9.15 -12.83 27.13
CA THR A 128 -7.71 -12.70 27.40
C THR A 128 -6.96 -12.56 26.09
N VAL A 129 -5.66 -12.28 26.16
CA VAL A 129 -4.77 -12.22 24.99
C VAL A 129 -4.95 -13.46 24.11
N ASN A 130 -5.16 -13.22 22.82
CA ASN A 130 -5.10 -14.22 21.76
C ASN A 130 -3.74 -14.09 21.06
N THR A 131 -3.13 -15.20 20.66
CA THR A 131 -1.84 -15.17 19.96
C THR A 131 -2.01 -15.80 18.59
N THR A 132 -1.43 -15.18 17.56
CA THR A 132 -1.41 -15.77 16.22
C THR A 132 -0.66 -17.10 16.18
N THR A 133 -1.01 -17.92 15.21
CA THR A 133 -0.30 -19.17 14.88
C THR A 133 0.89 -18.84 13.99
N ASN A 134 0.69 -17.99 12.99
CA ASN A 134 1.74 -17.52 12.09
C ASN A 134 2.58 -16.42 12.75
N GLU A 135 3.81 -16.28 12.26
CA GLU A 135 4.73 -15.22 12.64
C GLU A 135 4.76 -14.14 11.55
N PHE A 136 4.79 -12.89 11.98
CA PHE A 136 4.71 -11.71 11.12
C PHE A 136 5.98 -10.86 11.29
N ILE A 137 6.64 -10.51 10.19
CA ILE A 137 7.72 -9.50 10.18
C ILE A 137 7.15 -8.08 9.99
N ARG A 138 5.96 -7.97 9.37
CA ARG A 138 5.19 -6.73 9.20
C ARG A 138 3.71 -7.04 9.38
N VAL A 139 3.00 -6.18 10.10
CA VAL A 139 1.53 -6.22 10.22
C VAL A 139 0.99 -5.06 9.39
N LEU A 140 0.34 -5.34 8.26
CA LEU A 140 -0.01 -4.32 7.26
C LEU A 140 -1.42 -3.77 7.46
N ASN A 141 -2.37 -4.62 7.84
CA ASN A 141 -3.75 -4.24 8.05
C ASN A 141 -4.46 -5.24 8.98
N ALA A 142 -5.44 -4.76 9.74
CA ALA A 142 -6.37 -5.60 10.46
C ALA A 142 -7.80 -5.05 10.38
N GLU A 143 -8.78 -5.94 10.32
CA GLU A 143 -10.19 -5.59 10.26
C GLU A 143 -11.07 -6.55 11.05
N VAL A 144 -12.15 -6.02 11.61
CA VAL A 144 -13.20 -6.80 12.25
C VAL A 144 -14.08 -7.40 11.16
N ILE A 145 -14.04 -8.72 11.01
CA ILE A 145 -14.78 -9.44 9.96
C ILE A 145 -16.08 -10.07 10.44
N ALA A 146 -16.28 -10.17 11.76
CA ALA A 146 -17.51 -10.68 12.35
C ALA A 146 -17.85 -9.95 13.65
N VAL A 147 -19.15 -9.71 13.86
CA VAL A 147 -19.71 -9.07 15.05
C VAL A 147 -20.93 -9.84 15.55
N GLY A 148 -21.26 -9.69 16.84
CA GLY A 148 -22.41 -10.35 17.45
C GLY A 148 -23.76 -9.69 17.19
N THR A 149 -23.77 -8.39 16.90
CA THR A 149 -24.98 -7.59 16.71
C THR A 149 -24.92 -6.84 15.38
N TYR A 150 -26.06 -6.67 14.72
CA TYR A 150 -26.12 -5.86 13.50
C TYR A 150 -25.85 -4.38 13.82
N SER A 151 -25.18 -3.66 12.92
CA SER A 151 -24.82 -2.24 13.04
C SER A 151 -23.82 -1.87 14.15
N VAL A 152 -23.04 -2.83 14.66
CA VAL A 152 -21.93 -2.55 15.58
C VAL A 152 -20.59 -2.94 14.97
N THR A 153 -19.50 -2.49 15.61
CA THR A 153 -18.11 -2.87 15.34
C THR A 153 -17.41 -3.15 16.67
N ASN A 154 -16.09 -3.12 16.75
CA ASN A 154 -15.36 -3.15 18.02
C ASN A 154 -15.75 -1.98 18.93
N LEU A 155 -15.98 -2.26 20.21
CA LEU A 155 -16.30 -1.24 21.21
C LEU A 155 -15.04 -0.72 21.90
N GLY A 156 -14.12 -1.63 22.24
CA GLY A 156 -12.80 -1.33 22.74
C GLY A 156 -11.77 -1.16 21.62
N THR A 157 -10.61 -0.67 22.01
CA THR A 157 -9.43 -0.64 21.15
C THR A 157 -8.84 -2.04 21.08
N ILE A 158 -8.59 -2.54 19.87
CA ILE A 158 -7.97 -3.84 19.63
C ILE A 158 -6.50 -3.61 19.27
N SER A 159 -5.59 -4.00 20.16
CA SER A 159 -4.15 -3.83 19.99
C SER A 159 -3.49 -5.11 19.49
N MET A 160 -2.52 -4.99 18.59
CA MET A 160 -1.70 -6.06 18.04
C MET A 160 -0.23 -5.84 18.40
N THR A 161 0.28 -6.59 19.38
CA THR A 161 1.61 -6.41 19.97
C THR A 161 2.50 -7.58 19.60
N ALA A 162 3.76 -7.33 19.26
CA ALA A 162 4.74 -8.39 19.01
C ALA A 162 5.07 -9.14 20.30
N ALA A 163 4.93 -10.47 20.30
CA ALA A 163 4.95 -11.28 21.52
C ALA A 163 6.30 -11.28 22.25
N ASN A 164 7.42 -11.18 21.53
CA ASN A 164 8.76 -11.21 22.13
C ASN A 164 9.29 -9.79 22.36
N SER A 165 9.13 -8.91 21.38
CA SER A 165 9.61 -7.52 21.46
C SER A 165 8.74 -6.62 22.34
N SER A 166 7.49 -7.02 22.61
CA SER A 166 6.51 -6.22 23.37
C SER A 166 6.25 -4.83 22.77
N THR A 167 6.42 -4.70 21.45
CA THR A 167 6.18 -3.45 20.71
C THR A 167 4.81 -3.52 20.01
N LEU A 168 4.01 -2.45 20.14
CA LEU A 168 2.73 -2.33 19.45
C LEU A 168 2.98 -2.20 17.94
N GLN A 169 2.44 -3.12 17.16
CA GLN A 169 2.65 -3.19 15.70
C GLN A 169 1.50 -2.57 14.92
N LEU A 170 0.27 -2.69 15.42
CA LEU A 170 -0.93 -2.14 14.79
C LEU A 170 -2.06 -2.01 15.80
N GLU A 171 -3.04 -1.15 15.53
CA GLU A 171 -4.22 -0.95 16.37
C GLU A 171 -5.48 -0.72 15.53
N ILE A 172 -6.60 -1.27 15.99
CA ILE A 172 -7.94 -0.85 15.58
C ILE A 172 -8.53 0.00 16.70
N ALA A 173 -8.64 1.32 16.47
CA ALA A 173 -9.27 2.21 17.45
C ALA A 173 -10.73 1.80 17.69
N ALA A 174 -11.22 2.12 18.90
CA ALA A 174 -12.61 1.94 19.27
C ALA A 174 -13.55 2.50 18.19
N ILE A 175 -14.57 1.73 17.82
CA ILE A 175 -15.64 2.14 16.90
C ILE A 175 -15.17 2.29 15.42
N MET A 176 -13.94 1.87 15.07
CA MET A 176 -13.42 2.01 13.70
C MET A 176 -13.60 0.77 12.83
N GLY A 177 -13.51 -0.44 13.40
CA GLY A 177 -13.62 -1.71 12.65
C GLY A 177 -12.44 -2.06 11.74
N LYS A 178 -11.51 -1.14 11.51
CA LYS A 178 -10.30 -1.34 10.71
C LYS A 178 -9.16 -0.49 11.26
N SER A 179 -7.93 -0.98 11.14
CA SER A 179 -6.73 -0.25 11.50
C SER A 179 -6.46 0.90 10.52
N ALA A 180 -5.96 2.04 11.01
CA ALA A 180 -5.49 3.14 10.16
C ALA A 180 -3.99 3.36 10.38
N SER A 181 -3.17 3.06 9.38
CA SER A 181 -1.73 3.27 9.41
C SER A 181 -1.20 3.49 8.01
N THR A 182 -0.30 4.46 7.84
CA THR A 182 0.36 4.69 6.55
C THR A 182 1.50 3.72 6.26
N HIS A 183 1.92 2.92 7.25
CA HIS A 183 2.97 1.93 7.09
C HIS A 183 2.56 0.85 6.08
N PHE A 184 3.43 0.62 5.10
CA PHE A 184 3.27 -0.48 4.16
C PHE A 184 4.63 -0.96 3.71
N THR A 185 4.77 -2.26 3.54
CA THR A 185 5.99 -2.86 3.00
C THR A 185 5.66 -3.57 1.70
N VAL A 186 6.40 -3.28 0.64
CA VAL A 186 6.20 -3.95 -0.65
C VAL A 186 6.47 -5.45 -0.49
N PRO A 187 5.51 -6.34 -0.78
CA PRO A 187 5.73 -7.78 -0.65
C PRO A 187 6.83 -8.31 -1.56
N ALA A 188 7.44 -9.43 -1.18
CA ALA A 188 8.40 -10.14 -2.01
C ALA A 188 7.78 -10.52 -3.37
N GLY A 189 8.59 -10.40 -4.43
CA GLY A 189 8.17 -10.68 -5.82
C GLY A 189 7.32 -9.58 -6.47
N GLN A 190 7.11 -8.44 -5.81
CA GLN A 190 6.31 -7.32 -6.31
C GLN A 190 7.07 -6.00 -6.27
N ASN A 191 6.68 -5.08 -7.16
CA ASN A 191 7.06 -3.68 -7.09
C ASN A 191 5.80 -2.84 -6.87
N LEU A 192 5.97 -1.66 -6.27
CA LEU A 192 4.88 -0.71 -6.01
C LEU A 192 5.12 0.59 -6.78
N ILE A 193 4.07 1.18 -7.33
CA ILE A 193 4.05 2.57 -7.81
C ILE A 193 3.01 3.35 -7.02
N LEU A 194 3.41 4.45 -6.37
CA LEU A 194 2.49 5.41 -5.77
C LEU A 194 1.89 6.30 -6.85
N THR A 195 0.56 6.42 -6.85
CA THR A 195 -0.22 7.01 -7.95
C THR A 195 -1.03 8.22 -7.51
N ALA A 196 -1.37 8.30 -6.24
CA ALA A 196 -1.96 9.48 -5.62
C ALA A 196 -1.57 9.56 -4.16
N LEU A 197 -1.61 10.77 -3.64
CA LEU A 197 -1.47 11.08 -2.23
C LEU A 197 -2.45 12.20 -1.86
N ALA A 198 -3.09 12.10 -0.72
CA ALA A 198 -3.71 13.23 -0.06
C ALA A 198 -3.29 13.32 1.40
N ALA A 199 -3.30 14.54 1.92
CA ALA A 199 -3.10 14.80 3.33
C ALA A 199 -4.12 15.84 3.79
N THR A 200 -4.74 15.59 4.93
CA THR A 200 -5.66 16.52 5.58
C THR A 200 -5.25 16.74 7.02
N MET A 201 -5.58 17.91 7.55
CA MET A 201 -5.20 18.31 8.89
C MET A 201 -6.26 19.24 9.48
N ASP A 202 -6.21 19.41 10.80
CA ASP A 202 -7.01 20.40 11.51
C ASP A 202 -6.84 21.81 10.93
N THR A 203 -7.97 22.53 10.83
CA THR A 203 -7.95 23.92 10.38
C THR A 203 -7.20 24.80 11.38
N GLY A 204 -6.33 25.68 10.87
CA GLY A 204 -5.55 26.60 11.70
C GLY A 204 -4.30 25.97 12.33
N LYS A 205 -3.96 24.72 11.96
CA LYS A 205 -2.72 24.04 12.32
C LYS A 205 -1.91 23.79 11.06
N ALA A 206 -0.76 24.45 10.96
CA ALA A 206 0.20 24.15 9.91
C ALA A 206 1.03 22.93 10.31
N VAL A 207 1.13 21.96 9.41
CA VAL A 207 1.86 20.69 9.61
C VAL A 207 2.91 20.48 8.53
N ASN A 208 3.97 19.77 8.88
CA ASN A 208 4.88 19.20 7.91
C ASN A 208 4.58 17.71 7.80
N VAL A 209 4.51 17.17 6.58
CA VAL A 209 4.32 15.75 6.30
C VAL A 209 5.50 15.24 5.50
N PHE A 210 6.09 14.11 5.90
CA PHE A 210 7.23 13.52 5.21
C PHE A 210 6.91 12.11 4.75
N LEU A 211 7.44 11.75 3.59
CA LEU A 211 7.38 10.39 3.04
C LEU A 211 8.74 9.77 3.19
N HIS A 212 8.79 8.68 3.93
CA HIS A 212 10.01 7.92 4.20
C HIS A 212 9.97 6.57 3.52
N ILE A 213 11.17 6.09 3.20
CA ILE A 213 11.39 4.73 2.75
C ILE A 213 12.60 4.10 3.43
N ARG A 214 12.60 2.77 3.47
CA ARG A 214 13.80 1.97 3.71
C ARG A 214 13.79 0.79 2.73
N ASN A 215 14.79 0.74 1.86
CA ASN A 215 14.98 -0.38 0.94
C ASN A 215 15.65 -1.56 1.65
N ASN A 216 15.44 -2.77 1.13
CA ASN A 216 16.04 -4.02 1.65
C ASN A 216 15.73 -4.24 3.13
N ALA A 217 14.45 -4.16 3.50
CA ALA A 217 13.97 -4.33 4.86
C ALA A 217 14.29 -5.71 5.48
N ASP A 218 14.66 -6.69 4.67
CA ASP A 218 15.13 -8.02 5.08
C ASP A 218 16.58 -8.03 5.58
N VAL A 219 17.36 -6.98 5.33
CA VAL A 219 18.74 -6.85 5.81
C VAL A 219 18.76 -6.17 7.17
N THR A 220 18.88 -6.96 8.24
CA THR A 220 18.85 -6.50 9.64
C THR A 220 20.19 -6.61 10.37
N SER A 221 21.24 -7.10 9.69
CA SER A 221 22.60 -7.11 10.22
C SER A 221 23.64 -6.77 9.13
N GLY A 222 24.78 -6.23 9.53
CA GLY A 222 25.82 -5.80 8.59
C GLY A 222 25.58 -4.38 8.05
N GLU A 223 25.72 -4.21 6.73
CA GLU A 223 25.48 -2.93 6.07
C GLU A 223 23.99 -2.75 5.79
N LEU A 224 23.33 -1.96 6.64
CA LEU A 224 21.88 -1.75 6.62
C LEU A 224 21.49 -0.64 5.65
N GLY A 225 20.30 -0.77 5.05
CA GLY A 225 19.67 0.31 4.30
C GLY A 225 19.29 1.47 5.23
N PRO A 226 19.64 2.73 4.88
CA PRO A 226 19.23 3.88 5.68
C PRO A 226 17.73 4.15 5.49
N GLU A 227 17.16 4.85 6.47
CA GLU A 227 15.92 5.59 6.25
C GLU A 227 16.17 6.79 5.35
N ILE A 228 15.29 7.01 4.37
CA ILE A 228 15.41 8.07 3.37
C ILE A 228 14.08 8.80 3.25
N THR A 229 14.09 10.10 3.54
CA THR A 229 12.98 10.99 3.21
C THR A 229 13.01 11.36 1.73
N ILE A 230 12.03 10.91 0.96
CA ILE A 230 11.97 11.13 -0.50
C ILE A 230 11.02 12.26 -0.91
N ARG A 231 10.13 12.68 0.00
CA ARG A 231 9.23 13.80 -0.24
C ARG A 231 8.89 14.49 1.06
N THR A 232 8.75 15.82 0.99
CA THR A 232 8.31 16.62 2.13
C THR A 232 7.26 17.63 1.66
N PHE A 233 6.25 17.82 2.48
CA PHE A 233 5.31 18.91 2.39
C PHE A 233 5.49 19.75 3.64
N ARG A 234 5.79 21.04 3.51
CA ARG A 234 6.09 21.89 4.67
C ARG A 234 5.06 23.00 4.81
N GLY A 235 4.64 23.24 6.05
CA GLY A 235 3.68 24.29 6.38
C GLY A 235 2.32 24.11 5.70
N LEU A 236 1.85 22.86 5.56
CA LEU A 236 0.52 22.58 5.05
C LEU A 236 -0.52 23.03 6.06
N ASP A 237 -1.37 23.98 5.68
CA ASP A 237 -2.46 24.53 6.47
C ASP A 237 -3.85 24.33 5.84
N THR A 238 -3.87 23.65 4.68
CA THR A 238 -5.05 23.31 3.91
C THR A 238 -4.91 21.90 3.33
N PRO A 239 -6.02 21.18 3.12
CA PRO A 239 -5.99 19.86 2.49
C PRO A 239 -5.27 19.86 1.15
N VAL A 240 -4.36 18.92 0.96
CA VAL A 240 -3.64 18.74 -0.30
C VAL A 240 -3.95 17.38 -0.90
N ARG A 241 -4.05 17.35 -2.24
CA ARG A 241 -4.15 16.12 -3.01
C ARG A 241 -3.32 16.24 -4.27
N GLY A 242 -2.52 15.22 -4.55
CA GLY A 242 -1.68 15.15 -5.74
C GLY A 242 -1.78 13.78 -6.38
N ARG A 243 -1.83 13.76 -7.72
CA ARG A 243 -1.59 12.53 -8.48
C ARG A 243 -0.13 12.47 -8.89
N SER A 244 0.46 11.29 -8.77
CA SER A 244 1.79 10.98 -9.27
C SER A 244 1.64 10.06 -10.47
N LEU A 245 2.04 10.54 -11.66
CA LEU A 245 1.93 9.77 -12.90
C LEU A 245 3.22 9.01 -13.24
N GLY A 246 4.23 9.04 -12.34
CA GLY A 246 5.52 8.35 -12.49
C GLY A 246 6.51 8.73 -11.37
N ASN A 247 7.69 8.11 -11.38
CA ASN A 247 8.86 8.39 -10.53
C ASN A 247 8.77 8.02 -9.03
N LEU A 248 7.62 7.58 -8.51
CA LEU A 248 7.51 7.01 -7.16
C LEU A 248 7.33 5.49 -7.27
N ARG A 249 8.38 4.81 -7.72
CA ARG A 249 8.47 3.36 -7.78
C ARG A 249 9.31 2.85 -6.62
N PHE A 250 8.85 1.78 -5.99
CA PHE A 250 9.53 1.07 -4.92
C PHE A 250 9.65 -0.39 -5.29
N ASP A 251 10.83 -0.96 -5.04
CA ASP A 251 11.08 -2.37 -5.30
C ASP A 251 10.57 -3.22 -4.12
N GLU A 252 10.57 -4.53 -4.27
CA GLU A 252 10.18 -5.46 -3.19
C GLU A 252 10.92 -5.18 -1.88
N LYS A 253 10.28 -5.50 -0.75
CA LYS A 253 10.84 -5.36 0.60
C LYS A 253 11.28 -3.92 0.93
N THR A 254 10.61 -2.95 0.32
CA THR A 254 10.75 -1.54 0.68
C THR A 254 9.68 -1.19 1.71
N ASP A 255 10.11 -0.76 2.91
CA ASP A 255 9.22 -0.13 3.89
C ASP A 255 8.89 1.29 3.43
N ILE A 256 7.62 1.69 3.53
CA ILE A 256 7.09 3.01 3.14
C ILE A 256 6.18 3.50 4.27
N TRP A 257 6.40 4.72 4.75
CA TRP A 257 5.52 5.31 5.76
C TRP A 257 5.53 6.84 5.69
N PHE A 258 4.56 7.44 6.38
CA PHE A 258 4.47 8.88 6.54
C PHE A 258 4.54 9.24 8.02
N ASP A 259 5.21 10.35 8.29
CA ASP A 259 5.17 11.02 9.58
C ASP A 259 4.69 12.47 9.40
N SER A 260 4.38 13.10 10.53
CA SER A 260 4.04 14.51 10.58
C SER A 260 4.57 15.16 11.85
N GLN A 261 4.68 16.48 11.80
CA GLN A 261 4.89 17.33 12.97
C GLN A 261 4.20 18.68 12.75
N ILE A 262 3.68 19.29 13.82
CA ILE A 262 3.14 20.65 13.75
C ILE A 262 4.30 21.66 13.66
N THR A 263 4.14 22.72 12.88
CA THR A 263 5.22 23.71 12.65
C THR A 263 5.45 24.68 13.81
N SER A 264 4.56 24.69 14.80
CA SER A 264 4.61 25.59 15.95
C SER A 264 3.94 24.97 17.16
N GLY A 265 4.49 25.19 18.36
CA GLY A 265 3.96 24.64 19.61
C GLY A 265 2.51 24.99 19.90
N GLY A 266 1.81 24.09 20.58
CA GLY A 266 0.40 24.19 20.95
C GLY A 266 -0.20 22.82 21.22
N ALA A 267 -1.53 22.71 21.33
CA ALA A 267 -2.21 21.41 21.24
C ALA A 267 -1.86 20.72 19.91
N GLY A 268 -1.80 19.39 19.91
CA GLY A 268 -1.52 18.62 18.70
C GLY A 268 -2.57 18.84 17.62
N ALA A 269 -2.30 18.30 16.44
CA ALA A 269 -3.20 18.36 15.31
C ALA A 269 -3.59 16.95 14.88
N SER A 270 -4.87 16.77 14.56
CA SER A 270 -5.28 15.58 13.82
C SER A 270 -4.80 15.68 12.38
N VAL A 271 -4.11 14.64 11.91
CA VAL A 271 -3.53 14.54 10.57
C VAL A 271 -3.88 13.18 9.98
N GLU A 272 -4.50 13.20 8.80
CA GLU A 272 -4.77 12.01 7.99
C GLU A 272 -3.93 12.08 6.71
N VAL A 273 -3.35 10.94 6.33
CA VAL A 273 -2.67 10.77 5.05
C VAL A 273 -3.20 9.52 4.39
N ASN A 274 -3.52 9.61 3.11
CA ASN A 274 -3.85 8.46 2.29
C ASN A 274 -3.03 8.45 1.00
N TYR A 275 -2.78 7.25 0.48
CA TYR A 275 -2.13 7.08 -0.80
C TYR A 275 -2.68 5.88 -1.57
N ASP A 276 -2.80 6.08 -2.87
CA ASP A 276 -3.23 5.05 -3.81
C ASP A 276 -2.01 4.49 -4.52
N PHE A 277 -1.97 3.18 -4.72
CA PHE A 277 -0.85 2.52 -5.36
C PHE A 277 -1.26 1.40 -6.30
N VAL A 278 -0.31 1.02 -7.16
CA VAL A 278 -0.38 -0.18 -7.99
C VAL A 278 0.78 -1.08 -7.61
N LEU A 279 0.45 -2.29 -7.19
CA LEU A 279 1.38 -3.41 -7.08
C LEU A 279 1.43 -4.15 -8.40
N TYR A 280 2.62 -4.58 -8.80
CA TYR A 280 2.81 -5.41 -9.98
C TYR A 280 3.95 -6.40 -9.79
N ALA A 281 3.80 -7.59 -10.38
CA ALA A 281 4.82 -8.63 -10.30
C ALA A 281 6.14 -8.18 -10.94
N ILE A 282 7.26 -8.57 -10.33
CA ILE A 282 8.59 -8.43 -10.94
C ILE A 282 8.61 -9.35 -12.17
N GLY A 283 8.81 -8.78 -13.36
CA GLY A 283 8.89 -9.56 -14.60
C GLY A 283 10.04 -10.55 -14.52
N THR A 284 9.75 -11.83 -14.80
CA THR A 284 10.75 -12.90 -14.95
C THR A 284 11.61 -12.70 -16.19
#